data_AF-A0A7J5XS62-F1
#
_entry.id   AF-A0A7J5XS62-F1
#
_cell.length_a   1.000
_cell.length_b   1.000
_cell.length_c   1.000
_cell.angle_alpha   90.00
_cell.angle_beta   90.00
_cell.angle_gamma   90.00
#
_symmetry.space_group_name_H-M   'P 1'
#
loop_
_entity.id
_entity.type
_entity.pdbx_description
1 polymer ?
#
loop_
_entity_poly.entity_id
_entity_poly.type
_entity_poly.pdbx_seq_one_letter_code
_entity_poly.pdbx_strand_id
1 'polypeptide(L)'
;MSSSVHFSRSVKSWLKRSSVSSERSSTRSRLMLVQSRAHALWDALLPDFLKLPQVELHGVLQQHQRHALTYFILIQGIQNVIYKEGGGYRNAWTASKLVFSSSSLAWMLSNRSSIQWATFARSWFLIDARMQPPGKIATMCAIRLQGKHKPIYHAMSDCGDHIVVMNTKQIAFSGNKWEQKVYSSHSGYPGGFKQLTAAQLHHKDPKAIVKLSVYGMLPRNLHRRTMMQRLHIFPDDELPDDILANLTEELPQPREIPKQLSSSRRRRSTPSPGCGPHLNTTR
;
A
#
# COMPACT_ATOMS: atom_id res chain seq x y z
N MET A 1 0.21 21.17 7.33
CA MET A 1 1.67 21.13 7.56
C MET A 1 2.22 22.24 8.48
N SER A 2 1.42 23.24 8.91
CA SER A 2 1.90 24.36 9.76
C SER A 2 1.90 24.09 11.28
N SER A 3 1.00 23.22 11.78
CA SER A 3 0.84 22.94 13.22
C SER A 3 1.98 22.12 13.86
N SER A 4 2.56 21.18 13.12
CA SER A 4 3.64 20.31 13.63
C SER A 4 4.97 21.05 13.80
N VAL A 5 5.20 22.11 12.99
CA VAL A 5 6.42 22.94 13.03
C VAL A 5 6.40 23.90 14.23
N HIS A 6 5.23 24.41 14.62
CA HIS A 6 5.07 25.26 15.81
C HIS A 6 5.30 24.48 17.12
N PHE A 7 4.82 23.24 17.19
CA PHE A 7 5.00 22.35 18.34
C PHE A 7 6.49 22.04 18.61
N SER A 8 7.25 21.70 17.55
CA SER A 8 8.68 21.40 17.66
C SER A 8 9.52 22.60 18.11
N ARG A 9 9.18 23.82 17.68
CA ARG A 9 9.90 25.05 18.05
C ARG A 9 9.65 25.45 19.50
N SER A 10 8.42 25.27 20.00
CA SER A 10 8.07 25.59 21.39
C SER A 10 8.78 24.67 22.38
N VAL A 11 8.82 23.36 22.08
CA VAL A 11 9.50 22.36 22.92
C VAL A 11 11.02 22.56 22.95
N LYS A 12 11.65 22.88 21.81
CA LYS A 12 13.10 23.14 21.74
C LYS A 12 13.51 24.44 22.45
N SER A 13 12.72 25.50 22.33
CA SER A 13 12.90 26.77 23.08
C SER A 13 12.82 26.54 24.58
N TRP A 14 11.86 25.72 25.01
CA TRP A 14 11.62 25.40 26.42
C TRP A 14 12.73 24.52 27.03
N LEU A 15 13.22 23.52 26.31
CA LEU A 15 14.37 22.69 26.72
C LEU A 15 15.65 23.52 26.91
N LYS A 16 15.83 24.55 26.07
CA LYS A 16 16.99 25.46 26.17
C LYS A 16 16.88 26.45 27.33
N ARG A 17 15.66 26.74 27.80
CA ARG A 17 15.39 27.65 28.93
C ARG A 17 15.40 26.91 30.28
N SER A 18 15.17 25.60 30.29
CA SER A 18 15.19 24.77 31.51
C SER A 18 16.59 24.30 31.92
N SER A 19 17.61 24.41 31.06
CA SER A 19 19.01 24.05 31.38
C SER A 19 19.77 25.11 32.19
N VAL A 20 19.33 26.38 32.18
CA VAL A 20 20.12 27.53 32.72
C VAL A 20 19.94 27.77 34.21
N SER A 21 18.87 27.29 34.87
CA SER A 21 18.58 27.67 36.28
C SER A 21 18.96 26.63 37.34
N SER A 22 19.78 25.62 37.01
CA SER A 22 19.91 24.46 37.91
C SER A 22 21.00 24.56 38.98
N GLU A 23 21.92 25.53 38.96
CA GLU A 23 23.21 25.39 39.66
C GLU A 23 23.25 25.46 41.19
N ARG A 24 22.13 25.76 41.90
CA ARG A 24 22.12 25.77 43.38
C ARG A 24 20.80 25.28 43.98
N SER A 25 20.53 23.98 43.98
CA SER A 25 19.52 23.37 44.86
C SER A 25 19.67 21.85 44.96
N SER A 26 19.45 21.31 46.17
CA SER A 26 19.40 19.88 46.49
C SER A 26 18.60 19.05 45.47
N THR A 27 19.04 17.82 45.22
CA THR A 27 18.49 16.86 44.23
C THR A 27 16.97 16.65 44.36
N ARG A 28 16.41 16.78 45.57
CA ARG A 28 14.98 16.68 45.86
C ARG A 28 14.16 17.84 45.25
N SER A 29 14.71 19.06 45.27
CA SER A 29 14.02 20.25 44.73
C SER A 29 14.04 20.26 43.20
N ARG A 30 15.11 19.74 42.56
CA ARG A 30 15.16 19.59 41.09
C ARG A 30 14.12 18.60 40.57
N LEU A 31 13.92 17.47 41.25
CA LEU A 31 12.93 16.45 40.88
C LEU A 31 11.49 16.99 40.99
N MET A 32 11.17 17.66 42.10
CA MET A 32 9.86 18.30 42.30
C MET A 32 9.57 19.38 41.24
N LEU A 33 10.59 20.17 40.88
CA LEU A 33 10.44 21.29 39.94
C LEU A 33 10.35 20.81 38.49
N VAL A 34 11.02 19.71 38.14
CA VAL A 34 10.84 19.03 36.83
C VAL A 34 9.46 18.38 36.75
N GLN A 35 8.97 17.78 37.84
CA GLN A 35 7.67 17.11 37.87
C GLN A 35 6.50 18.10 37.77
N SER A 36 6.56 19.21 38.50
CA SER A 36 5.54 20.26 38.45
C SER A 36 5.49 20.95 37.07
N ARG A 37 6.66 21.11 36.43
CA ARG A 37 6.77 21.64 35.07
C ARG A 37 6.28 20.68 33.99
N ALA A 38 6.46 19.37 34.17
CA ALA A 38 5.92 18.35 33.26
C ALA A 38 4.40 18.27 33.32
N HIS A 39 3.80 18.40 34.53
CA HIS A 39 2.35 18.52 34.71
C HIS A 39 1.78 19.77 34.03
N ALA A 40 2.39 20.94 34.24
CA ALA A 40 1.95 22.18 33.60
C ALA A 40 2.05 22.15 32.05
N LEU A 41 3.04 21.44 31.51
CA LEU A 41 3.16 21.20 30.06
C LEU A 41 2.05 20.30 29.53
N TRP A 42 1.64 19.30 30.32
CA TRP A 42 0.58 18.37 29.95
C TRP A 42 -0.79 19.06 29.95
N ASP A 43 -1.09 19.85 30.98
CA ASP A 43 -2.33 20.61 31.09
C ASP A 43 -2.47 21.66 29.97
N ALA A 44 -1.35 22.22 29.50
CA ALA A 44 -1.34 23.16 28.38
C ALA A 44 -1.56 22.50 27.00
N LEU A 45 -1.25 21.21 26.85
CA LEU A 45 -1.33 20.49 25.58
C LEU A 45 -2.63 19.71 25.41
N LEU A 46 -3.34 19.42 26.51
CA LEU A 46 -4.59 18.66 26.53
C LEU A 46 -5.72 19.27 25.66
N PRO A 47 -5.96 20.60 25.66
CA PRO A 47 -7.08 21.19 24.92
C PRO A 47 -6.86 21.18 23.41
N ASP A 48 -5.61 21.26 22.95
CA ASP A 48 -5.25 21.26 21.53
C ASP A 48 -5.30 19.85 20.94
N PHE A 49 -5.04 18.82 21.76
CA PHE A 49 -5.13 17.42 21.36
C PHE A 49 -6.58 16.97 21.14
N LEU A 50 -7.53 17.55 21.89
CA LEU A 50 -8.97 17.27 21.82
C LEU A 50 -9.68 17.93 20.62
N LYS A 51 -9.04 18.85 19.90
CA LYS A 51 -9.64 19.60 18.77
C LYS A 51 -9.32 19.03 17.38
N LEU A 52 -8.68 17.86 17.29
CA LEU A 52 -8.39 17.23 16.00
C LEU A 52 -9.67 16.62 15.39
N PRO A 53 -9.97 16.88 14.10
CA PRO A 53 -11.24 16.50 13.47
C PRO A 53 -11.45 14.98 13.42
N GLN A 54 -12.67 14.53 13.76
CA GLN A 54 -13.04 13.13 14.06
C GLN A 54 -13.33 12.21 12.86
N VAL A 55 -13.05 12.63 11.63
CA VAL A 55 -13.45 11.83 10.45
C VAL A 55 -12.25 11.05 9.97
N GLU A 56 -12.18 9.75 10.34
CA GLU A 56 -11.42 8.62 9.74
C GLU A 56 -10.68 7.66 10.71
N LEU A 57 -10.88 7.73 12.03
CA LEU A 57 -10.07 6.91 12.96
C LEU A 57 -10.87 6.16 14.03
N HIS A 58 -11.96 5.48 13.62
CA HIS A 58 -12.78 4.73 14.57
C HIS A 58 -12.18 3.41 15.10
N GLY A 59 -11.11 2.87 14.48
CA GLY A 59 -10.46 1.63 14.95
C GLY A 59 -9.15 1.81 15.71
N VAL A 60 -8.28 2.71 15.24
CA VAL A 60 -6.86 2.75 15.67
C VAL A 60 -6.61 3.76 16.80
N LEU A 61 -7.37 4.86 16.86
CA LEU A 61 -7.17 5.89 17.88
C LEU A 61 -7.81 5.58 19.24
N GLN A 62 -8.83 4.71 19.28
CA GLN A 62 -9.48 4.36 20.54
C GLN A 62 -8.61 3.44 21.43
N GLN A 63 -7.68 2.70 20.81
CA GLN A 63 -6.66 1.90 21.50
C GLN A 63 -5.58 2.83 22.10
N HIS A 64 -5.02 3.76 21.33
CA HIS A 64 -3.94 4.63 21.81
C HIS A 64 -4.35 5.57 22.96
N GLN A 65 -5.60 6.06 22.98
CA GLN A 65 -6.11 6.93 24.05
C GLN A 65 -6.28 6.21 25.39
N ARG A 66 -6.71 4.93 25.38
CA ARG A 66 -6.83 4.12 26.60
C ARG A 66 -5.47 3.74 27.19
N HIS A 67 -4.42 3.67 26.36
CA HIS A 67 -3.07 3.29 26.75
C HIS A 67 -2.29 4.43 27.42
N ALA A 68 -2.52 5.69 26.99
CA ALA A 68 -1.92 6.86 27.64
C ALA A 68 -2.50 7.07 29.05
N LEU A 69 -3.80 6.86 29.22
CA LEU A 69 -4.48 6.98 30.52
C LEU A 69 -4.08 5.87 31.51
N THR A 70 -3.93 4.61 31.06
CA THR A 70 -3.47 3.54 31.95
C THR A 70 -2.01 3.68 32.34
N TYR A 71 -1.13 4.15 31.43
CA TYR A 71 0.26 4.49 31.77
C TYR A 71 0.33 5.67 32.76
N PHE A 72 -0.52 6.68 32.61
CA PHE A 72 -0.58 7.82 33.52
C PHE A 72 -1.08 7.42 34.92
N ILE A 73 -2.12 6.59 35.01
CA ILE A 73 -2.64 6.05 36.28
C ILE A 73 -1.61 5.15 36.97
N LEU A 74 -0.86 4.34 36.22
CA LEU A 74 0.22 3.51 36.77
C LEU A 74 1.40 4.35 37.29
N ILE A 75 1.78 5.42 36.58
CA ILE A 75 2.85 6.33 37.03
C ILE A 75 2.43 7.08 38.31
N GLN A 76 1.17 7.53 38.39
CA GLN A 76 0.61 8.16 39.59
C GLN A 76 0.48 7.15 40.76
N GLY A 77 0.09 5.90 40.48
CA GLY A 77 -0.02 4.84 41.49
C GLY A 77 1.32 4.44 42.10
N ILE A 78 2.40 4.37 41.29
CA ILE A 78 3.75 4.08 41.78
C ILE A 78 4.28 5.23 42.65
N GLN A 79 3.92 6.49 42.34
CA GLN A 79 4.28 7.62 43.19
C GLN A 79 3.55 7.60 44.54
N ASN A 80 2.27 7.22 44.60
CA ASN A 80 1.52 7.14 45.86
C ASN A 80 1.98 6.01 46.80
N VAL A 81 2.49 4.89 46.26
CA VAL A 81 3.06 3.80 47.09
C VAL A 81 4.41 4.22 47.72
N ILE A 82 5.17 5.11 47.06
CA ILE A 82 6.47 5.57 47.56
C ILE A 82 6.33 6.59 48.71
N TYR A 83 5.14 7.18 48.94
CA TYR A 83 4.95 8.21 49.96
C TYR A 83 4.52 7.72 51.34
N LYS A 84 4.24 6.42 51.54
CA LYS A 84 3.63 5.94 52.80
C LYS A 84 4.47 5.04 53.70
N GLU A 85 5.74 4.78 53.41
CA GLU A 85 6.59 4.03 54.34
C GLU A 85 7.96 4.69 54.50
N GLY A 86 8.17 5.27 55.68
CA GLY A 86 9.50 5.61 56.15
C GLY A 86 10.29 4.33 56.40
N GLY A 87 11.16 3.96 55.47
CA GLY A 87 12.16 2.91 55.70
C GLY A 87 12.65 2.21 54.44
N GLY A 88 13.90 2.47 54.04
CA GLY A 88 14.73 1.49 53.32
C GLY A 88 14.57 1.38 51.80
N TYR A 89 15.20 2.29 51.05
CA TYR A 89 15.43 2.15 49.61
C TYR A 89 16.52 1.11 49.29
N ARG A 90 16.21 -0.19 49.24
CA ARG A 90 17.14 -1.16 48.63
C ARG A 90 16.58 -2.01 47.49
N ASN A 91 15.26 -2.15 47.31
CA ASN A 91 14.73 -3.10 46.31
C ASN A 91 13.67 -2.52 45.35
N ALA A 92 13.49 -1.19 45.30
CA ALA A 92 12.50 -0.57 44.41
C ALA A 92 12.92 -0.56 42.92
N TRP A 93 14.23 -0.56 42.64
CA TRP A 93 14.78 -0.55 41.28
C TRP A 93 14.62 -1.88 40.54
N THR A 94 14.52 -3.00 41.26
CA THR A 94 14.30 -4.33 40.68
C THR A 94 12.82 -4.58 40.37
N ALA A 95 11.90 -4.09 41.21
CA ALA A 95 10.46 -4.21 40.98
C ALA A 95 9.98 -3.41 39.75
N SER A 96 10.46 -2.18 39.55
CA SER A 96 10.09 -1.38 38.37
C SER A 96 10.67 -1.95 37.06
N LYS A 97 11.85 -2.58 37.07
CA LYS A 97 12.42 -3.22 35.87
C LYS A 97 11.58 -4.43 35.40
N LEU A 98 10.99 -5.19 36.33
CA LEU A 98 10.16 -6.35 36.01
C LEU A 98 8.79 -5.95 35.45
N VAL A 99 8.16 -4.91 36.02
CA VAL A 99 6.85 -4.43 35.56
C VAL A 99 6.94 -3.71 34.21
N PHE A 100 8.02 -2.95 33.94
CA PHE A 100 8.24 -2.30 32.63
C PHE A 100 8.69 -3.27 31.52
N SER A 101 9.31 -4.40 31.86
CA SER A 101 9.70 -5.43 30.87
C SER A 101 8.51 -6.29 30.44
N SER A 102 7.56 -6.55 31.33
CA SER A 102 6.43 -7.46 31.10
C SER A 102 5.33 -6.85 30.22
N SER A 103 4.93 -5.60 30.48
CA SER A 103 3.80 -4.96 29.78
C SER A 103 4.13 -4.55 28.35
N SER A 104 5.39 -4.18 28.07
CA SER A 104 5.83 -3.83 26.72
C SER A 104 5.98 -5.06 25.82
N LEU A 105 6.45 -6.20 26.35
CA LEU A 105 6.52 -7.48 25.62
C LEU A 105 5.14 -8.11 25.42
N ALA A 106 4.25 -8.02 26.40
CA ALA A 106 2.86 -8.47 26.27
C ALA A 106 2.10 -7.69 25.19
N TRP A 107 2.33 -6.38 25.07
CA TRP A 107 1.75 -5.57 24.00
C TRP A 107 2.39 -5.82 22.63
N MET A 108 3.71 -6.04 22.57
CA MET A 108 4.44 -6.40 21.34
C MET A 108 3.97 -7.75 20.77
N LEU A 109 3.44 -8.65 21.60
CA LEU A 109 2.81 -9.91 21.21
C LEU A 109 1.30 -9.80 20.88
N SER A 110 0.66 -8.65 21.15
CA SER A 110 -0.81 -8.53 21.18
C SER A 110 -1.48 -8.26 19.83
N ASN A 111 -0.74 -7.84 18.80
CA ASN A 111 -1.35 -7.45 17.52
C ASN A 111 -1.22 -8.49 16.40
N ARG A 112 -1.17 -9.78 16.76
CA ARG A 112 -1.02 -10.88 15.78
C ARG A 112 -2.16 -10.90 14.76
N SER A 113 -3.38 -10.58 15.19
CA SER A 113 -4.57 -10.56 14.32
C SER A 113 -4.48 -9.49 13.23
N SER A 114 -3.99 -8.28 13.56
CA SER A 114 -3.84 -7.22 12.56
C SER A 114 -2.73 -7.54 11.56
N ILE A 115 -1.63 -8.15 12.03
CA ILE A 115 -0.53 -8.59 11.18
C ILE A 115 -1.01 -9.67 10.21
N GLN A 116 -1.78 -10.64 10.70
CA GLN A 116 -2.38 -11.68 9.86
C GLN A 116 -3.33 -11.08 8.81
N TRP A 117 -4.24 -10.19 9.23
CA TRP A 117 -5.13 -9.45 8.33
C TRP A 117 -4.34 -8.73 7.23
N ALA A 118 -3.31 -7.97 7.60
CA ALA A 118 -2.50 -7.22 6.65
C ALA A 118 -1.72 -8.14 5.69
N THR A 119 -1.25 -9.29 6.19
CA THR A 119 -0.49 -10.26 5.39
C THR A 119 -1.35 -10.92 4.31
N PHE A 120 -2.62 -11.23 4.62
CA PHE A 120 -3.57 -11.85 3.68
C PHE A 120 -4.51 -10.84 3.01
N ALA A 121 -4.25 -9.54 3.14
CA ALA A 121 -5.04 -8.51 2.50
C ALA A 121 -5.02 -8.70 0.96
N ARG A 122 -6.16 -8.36 0.34
CA ARG A 122 -6.34 -8.43 -1.11
C ARG A 122 -6.18 -7.04 -1.69
N SER A 123 -5.25 -6.90 -2.63
CA SER A 123 -5.00 -5.65 -3.34
C SER A 123 -5.78 -5.63 -4.65
N TRP A 124 -5.95 -4.44 -5.22
CA TRP A 124 -6.57 -4.23 -6.52
C TRP A 124 -5.54 -3.73 -7.51
N PHE A 125 -5.34 -4.47 -8.59
CA PHE A 125 -4.38 -4.13 -9.64
C PHE A 125 -5.09 -3.69 -10.91
N LEU A 126 -4.58 -2.64 -11.55
CA LEU A 126 -5.03 -2.18 -12.86
C LEU A 126 -4.06 -2.62 -13.96
N ILE A 127 -4.59 -3.08 -15.09
CA ILE A 127 -3.82 -3.42 -16.28
C ILE A 127 -4.47 -2.76 -17.50
N ASP A 128 -3.70 -1.94 -18.20
CA ASP A 128 -4.09 -1.41 -19.51
C ASP A 128 -3.79 -2.43 -20.62
N ALA A 129 -4.83 -2.84 -21.34
CA ALA A 129 -4.74 -3.81 -22.44
C ALA A 129 -4.51 -3.19 -23.83
N ARG A 130 -4.34 -1.87 -23.91
CA ARG A 130 -4.16 -1.16 -25.19
C ARG A 130 -2.91 -1.61 -25.94
N MET A 131 -3.09 -2.06 -27.18
CA MET A 131 -2.02 -2.58 -28.06
C MET A 131 -1.24 -3.76 -27.46
N GLN A 132 -1.80 -4.44 -26.47
CA GLN A 132 -1.18 -5.56 -25.79
C GLN A 132 -1.69 -6.91 -26.30
N PRO A 133 -0.83 -7.94 -26.37
CA PRO A 133 -1.26 -9.29 -26.72
C PRO A 133 -1.96 -9.95 -25.51
N PRO A 134 -3.15 -10.55 -25.71
CA PRO A 134 -3.97 -11.07 -24.61
C PRO A 134 -3.30 -12.22 -23.86
N GLY A 135 -2.38 -12.96 -24.51
CA GLY A 135 -1.60 -14.02 -23.85
C GLY A 135 -0.66 -13.48 -22.77
N LYS A 136 0.06 -12.37 -23.02
CA LYS A 136 0.98 -11.79 -22.04
C LYS A 136 0.21 -11.20 -20.85
N ILE A 137 -0.89 -10.50 -21.14
CA ILE A 137 -1.81 -10.01 -20.11
C ILE A 137 -2.32 -11.18 -19.27
N ALA A 138 -2.79 -12.25 -19.92
CA ALA A 138 -3.35 -13.39 -19.22
C ALA A 138 -2.35 -14.07 -18.27
N THR A 139 -1.08 -14.17 -18.66
CA THR A 139 -0.02 -14.71 -17.80
C THR A 139 0.16 -13.84 -16.54
N MET A 140 0.23 -12.52 -16.71
CA MET A 140 0.31 -11.60 -15.57
C MET A 140 -0.92 -11.73 -14.68
N CYS A 141 -2.12 -11.71 -15.25
CA CYS A 141 -3.36 -11.87 -14.49
C CYS A 141 -3.39 -13.19 -13.71
N ALA A 142 -3.04 -14.31 -14.35
CA ALA A 142 -3.12 -15.63 -13.73
C ALA A 142 -2.20 -15.77 -12.51
N ILE A 143 -1.00 -15.18 -12.53
CA ILE A 143 -0.06 -15.19 -11.39
C ILE A 143 -0.63 -14.41 -10.20
N ARG A 144 -1.29 -13.27 -10.47
CA ARG A 144 -1.85 -12.38 -9.44
C ARG A 144 -3.16 -12.93 -8.86
N LEU A 145 -4.05 -13.47 -9.70
CA LEU A 145 -5.28 -14.14 -9.28
C LEU A 145 -4.99 -15.37 -8.39
N GLN A 146 -3.89 -16.08 -8.64
CA GLN A 146 -3.46 -17.19 -7.78
C GLN A 146 -2.76 -16.71 -6.50
N GLY A 147 -2.25 -15.48 -6.44
CA GLY A 147 -1.44 -14.99 -5.32
C GLY A 147 0.04 -15.41 -5.40
N LYS A 148 0.49 -16.00 -6.51
CA LYS A 148 1.88 -16.52 -6.70
C LYS A 148 2.97 -15.44 -6.64
N HIS A 149 2.60 -14.16 -6.71
CA HIS A 149 3.54 -13.05 -6.54
C HIS A 149 3.82 -12.75 -5.06
N LYS A 150 2.98 -13.22 -4.13
CA LYS A 150 3.21 -13.09 -2.70
C LYS A 150 4.07 -14.27 -2.23
N PRO A 151 5.11 -14.04 -1.41
CA PRO A 151 5.97 -15.11 -0.90
C PRO A 151 5.23 -16.07 0.06
N ILE A 152 4.06 -15.68 0.55
CA ILE A 152 3.17 -16.47 1.42
C ILE A 152 2.29 -17.47 0.65
N TYR A 153 2.46 -17.59 -0.67
CA TYR A 153 1.58 -18.39 -1.51
C TYR A 153 1.57 -19.87 -1.09
N HIS A 154 0.37 -20.40 -0.87
CA HIS A 154 0.12 -21.82 -0.71
C HIS A 154 -1.19 -22.18 -1.41
N ALA A 155 -1.26 -23.34 -2.08
CA ALA A 155 -2.40 -23.70 -2.93
C ALA A 155 -3.74 -23.83 -2.17
N MET A 156 -3.69 -24.17 -0.88
CA MET A 156 -4.89 -24.25 -0.02
C MET A 156 -5.27 -22.89 0.56
N SER A 157 -4.36 -21.91 0.57
CA SER A 157 -4.57 -20.60 1.16
C SER A 157 -5.05 -19.63 0.09
N ASP A 158 -6.19 -18.99 0.33
CA ASP A 158 -6.76 -18.04 -0.61
C ASP A 158 -6.10 -16.65 -0.52
N CYS A 159 -4.97 -16.50 -1.20
CA CYS A 159 -4.13 -15.29 -1.19
C CYS A 159 -4.15 -14.51 -2.51
N GLY A 160 -5.12 -14.80 -3.39
CA GLY A 160 -5.28 -14.14 -4.68
C GLY A 160 -5.89 -12.73 -4.60
N ASP A 161 -5.51 -11.88 -5.53
CA ASP A 161 -5.90 -10.46 -5.58
C ASP A 161 -6.97 -10.16 -6.64
N HIS A 162 -7.50 -8.93 -6.59
CA HIS A 162 -8.42 -8.40 -7.59
C HIS A 162 -7.65 -7.80 -8.76
N ILE A 163 -8.13 -8.06 -9.97
CA ILE A 163 -7.48 -7.55 -11.18
C ILE A 163 -8.54 -6.89 -12.06
N VAL A 164 -8.26 -5.66 -12.43
CA VAL A 164 -9.05 -4.85 -13.32
C VAL A 164 -8.28 -4.71 -14.62
N VAL A 165 -8.88 -5.16 -15.73
CA VAL A 165 -8.33 -4.98 -17.07
C VAL A 165 -9.20 -4.00 -17.83
N MET A 166 -8.59 -2.90 -18.28
CA MET A 166 -9.25 -1.86 -19.09
C MET A 166 -8.80 -1.94 -20.55
N ASN A 167 -9.50 -1.24 -21.45
CA ASN A 167 -9.19 -1.19 -22.88
C ASN A 167 -9.13 -2.54 -23.61
N THR A 168 -9.94 -3.53 -23.21
CA THR A 168 -9.86 -4.83 -23.88
C THR A 168 -10.29 -4.78 -25.35
N LYS A 169 -11.03 -3.76 -25.78
CA LYS A 169 -11.38 -3.54 -27.18
C LYS A 169 -10.15 -3.27 -28.06
N GLN A 170 -9.09 -2.68 -27.51
CA GLN A 170 -7.89 -2.24 -28.22
C GLN A 170 -6.72 -3.25 -28.12
N ILE A 171 -7.00 -4.52 -27.84
CA ILE A 171 -5.96 -5.56 -27.80
C ILE A 171 -5.33 -5.80 -29.18
N ALA A 172 -4.07 -6.23 -29.20
CA ALA A 172 -3.34 -6.50 -30.43
C ALA A 172 -2.83 -7.94 -30.47
N PHE A 173 -3.31 -8.73 -31.44
CA PHE A 173 -2.68 -10.01 -31.77
C PHE A 173 -1.42 -9.82 -32.63
N SER A 174 -0.53 -10.80 -32.57
CA SER A 174 0.61 -10.91 -33.49
C SER A 174 0.24 -11.73 -34.74
N GLY A 175 0.76 -11.34 -35.90
CA GLY A 175 0.49 -12.00 -37.18
C GLY A 175 -1.00 -12.02 -37.55
N ASN A 176 -1.42 -13.05 -38.29
CA ASN A 176 -2.78 -13.17 -38.83
C ASN A 176 -3.74 -13.92 -37.90
N LYS A 177 -3.47 -13.90 -36.57
CA LYS A 177 -4.25 -14.65 -35.58
C LYS A 177 -5.69 -14.17 -35.44
N TRP A 178 -6.01 -12.95 -35.86
CA TRP A 178 -7.38 -12.44 -35.88
C TRP A 178 -8.31 -13.32 -36.74
N GLU A 179 -7.81 -13.81 -37.86
CA GLU A 179 -8.55 -14.64 -38.82
C GLU A 179 -8.29 -16.13 -38.59
N GLN A 180 -7.05 -16.50 -38.30
CA GLN A 180 -6.64 -17.90 -38.18
C GLN A 180 -7.04 -18.56 -36.86
N LYS A 181 -7.13 -17.78 -35.76
CA LYS A 181 -7.44 -18.36 -34.44
C LYS A 181 -8.93 -18.58 -34.32
N VAL A 182 -9.33 -19.84 -34.22
CA VAL A 182 -10.73 -20.25 -34.06
C VAL A 182 -11.02 -20.62 -32.61
N TYR A 183 -12.13 -20.10 -32.09
CA TYR A 183 -12.73 -20.47 -30.82
C TYR A 183 -13.91 -21.41 -31.09
N SER A 184 -13.82 -22.65 -30.60
CA SER A 184 -14.87 -23.65 -30.73
C SER A 184 -15.66 -23.82 -29.44
N SER A 185 -16.95 -24.08 -29.57
CA SER A 185 -17.83 -24.42 -28.46
C SER A 185 -18.88 -25.42 -28.93
N HIS A 186 -19.43 -26.21 -28.00
CA HIS A 186 -20.46 -27.19 -28.30
C HIS A 186 -21.61 -27.02 -27.29
N SER A 187 -22.85 -26.99 -27.75
CA SER A 187 -24.02 -26.83 -26.86
C SER A 187 -24.40 -28.11 -26.11
N GLY A 188 -24.01 -29.28 -26.62
CA GLY A 188 -24.39 -30.60 -26.11
C GLY A 188 -25.40 -31.34 -26.99
N TYR A 189 -26.09 -30.62 -27.89
CA TYR A 189 -27.04 -31.19 -28.86
C TYR A 189 -26.34 -31.59 -30.17
N PRO A 190 -26.86 -32.58 -30.93
CA PRO A 190 -26.34 -32.92 -32.25
C PRO A 190 -26.43 -31.71 -33.19
N GLY A 191 -25.36 -31.45 -33.96
CA GLY A 191 -25.24 -30.24 -34.78
C GLY A 191 -24.97 -28.94 -34.01
N GLY A 192 -24.80 -29.00 -32.69
CA GLY A 192 -24.59 -27.85 -31.81
C GLY A 192 -23.16 -27.29 -31.78
N PHE A 193 -22.30 -27.70 -32.71
CA PHE A 193 -20.92 -27.23 -32.80
C PHE A 193 -20.85 -25.85 -33.43
N LYS A 194 -20.21 -24.90 -32.73
CA LYS A 194 -20.02 -23.53 -33.20
C LYS A 194 -18.54 -23.20 -33.22
N GLN A 195 -18.11 -22.60 -34.32
CA GLN A 195 -16.75 -22.08 -34.50
C GLN A 195 -16.85 -20.60 -34.85
N LEU A 196 -16.06 -19.77 -34.16
CA LEU A 196 -15.95 -18.35 -34.41
C LEU A 196 -14.47 -17.99 -34.53
N THR A 197 -14.12 -17.14 -35.49
CA THR A 197 -12.76 -16.57 -35.55
C THR A 197 -12.56 -15.58 -34.41
N ALA A 198 -11.30 -15.27 -34.07
CA ALA A 198 -11.00 -14.28 -33.03
C ALA A 198 -11.61 -12.91 -33.36
N ALA A 199 -11.59 -12.49 -34.63
CA ALA A 199 -12.23 -11.25 -35.06
C ALA A 199 -13.74 -11.27 -34.79
N GLN A 200 -14.44 -12.33 -35.22
CA GLN A 200 -15.88 -12.47 -34.99
C GLN A 200 -16.24 -12.49 -33.49
N LEU A 201 -15.45 -13.22 -32.69
CA LEU A 201 -15.66 -13.27 -31.25
C LEU A 201 -15.47 -11.90 -30.59
N HIS A 202 -14.46 -11.14 -31.03
CA HIS A 202 -14.16 -9.80 -30.50
C HIS A 202 -15.23 -8.77 -30.83
N HIS A 203 -15.78 -8.83 -32.04
CA HIS A 203 -16.91 -7.98 -32.42
C HIS A 203 -18.17 -8.27 -31.61
N LYS A 204 -18.41 -9.53 -31.26
CA LYS A 204 -19.56 -9.94 -30.45
C LYS A 204 -19.38 -9.61 -28.97
N ASP A 205 -18.22 -9.95 -28.40
CA ASP A 205 -17.87 -9.69 -27.02
C ASP A 205 -16.38 -9.32 -26.91
N PRO A 206 -16.06 -8.02 -26.74
CA PRO A 206 -14.68 -7.54 -26.64
C PRO A 206 -13.96 -8.00 -25.36
N LYS A 207 -14.66 -8.61 -24.40
CA LYS A 207 -14.08 -9.15 -23.15
C LYS A 207 -13.73 -10.63 -23.26
N ALA A 208 -14.43 -11.36 -24.13
CA ALA A 208 -14.36 -12.82 -24.21
C ALA A 208 -12.94 -13.35 -24.45
N ILE A 209 -12.17 -12.70 -25.32
CA ILE A 209 -10.82 -13.14 -25.69
C ILE A 209 -9.88 -13.13 -24.48
N VAL A 210 -9.87 -12.03 -23.72
CA VAL A 210 -9.05 -11.89 -22.50
C VAL A 210 -9.55 -12.87 -21.44
N LYS A 211 -10.87 -12.94 -21.23
CA LYS A 211 -11.50 -13.85 -20.26
C LYS A 211 -11.12 -15.32 -20.52
N LEU A 212 -11.23 -15.78 -21.76
CA LEU A 212 -10.88 -17.16 -22.15
C LEU A 212 -9.38 -17.42 -22.02
N SER A 213 -8.55 -16.44 -22.35
CA SER A 213 -7.09 -16.55 -22.22
C SER A 213 -6.68 -16.71 -20.75
N VAL A 214 -7.25 -15.89 -19.85
CA VAL A 214 -7.01 -16.02 -18.40
C VAL A 214 -7.56 -17.34 -17.87
N TYR A 215 -8.78 -17.70 -18.25
CA TYR A 215 -9.40 -18.96 -17.83
C TYR A 215 -8.58 -20.20 -18.18
N GLY A 216 -7.93 -20.18 -19.36
CA GLY A 216 -7.04 -21.26 -19.80
C GLY A 216 -5.71 -21.33 -19.05
N MET A 217 -5.25 -20.22 -18.46
CA MET A 217 -3.98 -20.14 -17.71
C MET A 217 -4.13 -20.53 -16.22
N LEU A 218 -5.36 -20.53 -15.71
CA LEU A 218 -5.64 -20.93 -14.33
C LEU A 218 -5.62 -22.46 -14.17
N PRO A 219 -5.24 -22.98 -12.97
CA PRO A 219 -5.24 -24.41 -12.70
C PRO A 219 -6.65 -25.00 -12.88
N ARG A 220 -6.73 -26.23 -13.39
CA ARG A 220 -8.00 -26.93 -13.63
C ARG A 220 -8.56 -27.50 -12.32
N ASN A 221 -9.04 -26.63 -11.43
CA ASN A 221 -9.66 -26.98 -10.16
C ASN A 221 -10.96 -26.17 -9.92
N LEU A 222 -11.63 -26.41 -8.79
CA LEU A 222 -12.84 -25.68 -8.39
C LEU A 222 -12.55 -24.21 -8.07
N HIS A 223 -11.41 -23.90 -7.45
CA HIS A 223 -10.98 -22.54 -7.11
C HIS A 223 -10.88 -21.62 -8.33
N ARG A 224 -10.66 -22.17 -9.53
CA ARG A 224 -10.64 -21.40 -10.79
C ARG A 224 -11.89 -20.53 -10.97
N ARG A 225 -13.07 -21.00 -10.59
CA ARG A 225 -14.31 -20.20 -10.73
C ARG A 225 -14.30 -19.00 -9.79
N THR A 226 -13.86 -19.20 -8.54
CA THR A 226 -13.71 -18.14 -7.53
C THR A 226 -12.68 -17.10 -7.96
N MET A 227 -11.54 -17.54 -8.52
CA MET A 227 -10.52 -16.61 -9.05
C MET A 227 -11.06 -15.77 -10.21
N MET A 228 -11.86 -16.38 -11.10
CA MET A 228 -12.45 -15.65 -12.23
C MET A 228 -13.48 -14.59 -11.81
N GLN A 229 -14.10 -14.72 -10.63
CA GLN A 229 -15.01 -13.70 -10.09
C GLN A 229 -14.26 -12.44 -9.64
N ARG A 230 -12.96 -12.54 -9.35
CA ARG A 230 -12.09 -11.41 -8.98
C ARG A 230 -11.47 -10.71 -10.17
N LEU A 231 -11.68 -11.23 -11.38
CA LEU A 231 -11.23 -10.64 -12.61
C LEU A 231 -12.33 -9.74 -13.18
N HIS A 232 -12.08 -8.45 -13.17
CA HIS A 232 -12.96 -7.42 -13.70
C HIS A 232 -12.42 -6.97 -15.06
N ILE A 233 -13.26 -7.02 -16.10
CA ILE A 233 -12.86 -6.73 -17.48
C ILE A 233 -13.77 -5.64 -18.05
N PHE A 234 -13.15 -4.57 -18.54
CA PHE A 234 -13.80 -3.41 -19.13
C PHE A 234 -13.34 -3.24 -20.59
N PRO A 235 -14.29 -3.00 -21.51
CA PRO A 235 -13.96 -2.92 -22.93
C PRO A 235 -13.29 -1.59 -23.28
N ASP A 236 -13.72 -0.52 -22.60
CA ASP A 236 -13.30 0.85 -22.79
C ASP A 236 -12.49 1.34 -21.55
N ASP A 237 -12.18 2.64 -21.53
CA ASP A 237 -11.41 3.31 -20.47
C ASP A 237 -12.24 3.63 -19.22
N GLU A 238 -13.57 3.58 -19.30
CA GLU A 238 -14.46 3.97 -18.22
C GLU A 238 -14.59 2.86 -17.16
N LEU A 239 -14.27 3.21 -15.91
CA LEU A 239 -14.35 2.34 -14.75
C LEU A 239 -15.43 2.87 -13.79
N PRO A 240 -16.20 1.98 -13.13
CA PRO A 240 -17.11 2.39 -12.05
C PRO A 240 -16.34 3.02 -10.87
N ASP A 241 -16.96 4.02 -10.24
CA ASP A 241 -16.37 4.76 -9.10
C ASP A 241 -15.93 3.84 -7.96
N ASP A 242 -16.75 2.83 -7.64
CA ASP A 242 -16.46 1.83 -6.61
C ASP A 242 -15.13 1.10 -6.86
N ILE A 243 -14.82 0.79 -8.12
CA ILE A 243 -13.60 0.08 -8.47
C ILE A 243 -12.42 1.04 -8.44
N LEU A 244 -12.60 2.26 -8.97
CA LEU A 244 -11.57 3.27 -9.04
C LEU A 244 -11.08 3.69 -7.66
N ALA A 245 -11.98 3.81 -6.68
CA ALA A 245 -11.63 4.14 -5.29
C ALA A 245 -10.79 3.06 -4.57
N ASN A 246 -10.86 1.81 -5.03
CA ASN A 246 -10.19 0.66 -4.39
C ASN A 246 -8.84 0.30 -5.04
N LEU A 247 -8.49 0.91 -6.18
CA LEU A 247 -7.26 0.60 -6.91
C LEU A 247 -6.00 0.88 -6.07
N THR A 248 -5.07 -0.07 -6.08
CA THR A 248 -3.82 0.01 -5.31
C THR A 248 -2.63 0.36 -6.20
N GLU A 249 -2.46 -0.36 -7.32
CA GLU A 249 -1.30 -0.22 -8.19
C GLU A 249 -1.68 -0.49 -9.66
N GLU A 250 -1.09 0.29 -10.57
CA GLU A 250 -1.14 0.02 -12.01
C GLU A 250 0.09 -0.80 -12.42
N LEU A 251 -0.14 -1.95 -13.06
CA LEU A 251 0.94 -2.82 -13.49
C LEU A 251 1.53 -2.33 -14.82
N PRO A 252 2.86 -2.46 -15.01
CA PRO A 252 3.51 -2.06 -16.25
C PRO A 252 3.03 -2.94 -17.41
N GLN A 253 2.89 -2.31 -18.58
CA GLN A 253 2.48 -3.03 -19.78
C GLN A 253 3.59 -4.02 -20.23
N PRO A 254 3.23 -5.26 -20.61
CA PRO A 254 4.21 -6.29 -20.93
C PRO A 254 4.85 -6.16 -22.33
N ARG A 255 4.29 -5.32 -23.20
CA ARG A 255 4.86 -4.98 -24.51
C ARG A 255 5.02 -3.48 -24.58
N GLU A 256 6.22 -3.04 -24.91
CA GLU A 256 6.46 -1.65 -25.27
C GLU A 256 5.81 -1.36 -26.63
N ILE A 257 4.96 -0.33 -26.66
CA ILE A 257 4.25 0.08 -27.87
C ILE A 257 5.25 0.81 -28.79
N PRO A 258 5.47 0.34 -30.03
CA PRO A 258 6.36 1.03 -30.95
C PRO A 258 5.81 2.41 -31.31
N LYS A 259 6.68 3.41 -31.31
CA LYS A 259 6.32 4.78 -31.72
C LYS A 259 6.16 4.84 -33.23
N GLN A 260 5.08 5.46 -33.71
CA GLN A 260 4.91 5.74 -35.13
C GLN A 260 5.92 6.80 -35.57
N LEU A 261 6.37 6.74 -36.83
CA LEU A 261 7.31 7.73 -37.38
C LEU A 261 6.77 9.17 -37.27
N SER A 262 5.45 9.34 -37.45
CA SER A 262 4.75 10.62 -37.28
C SER A 262 4.84 11.18 -35.86
N SER A 263 4.86 10.33 -34.83
CA SER A 263 4.97 10.75 -33.43
C SER A 263 6.41 11.02 -32.99
N SER A 264 7.39 10.56 -33.78
CA SER A 264 8.78 10.94 -33.59
C SER A 264 8.99 12.40 -34.03
N ARG A 265 8.93 13.33 -33.07
CA ARG A 265 9.41 14.70 -33.30
C ARG A 265 10.86 14.58 -33.76
N ARG A 266 11.19 15.06 -34.97
CA ARG A 266 12.58 15.21 -35.43
C ARG A 266 13.34 15.92 -34.32
N ARG A 267 14.12 15.18 -33.53
CA ARG A 267 15.23 15.80 -32.79
C ARG A 267 16.09 16.35 -33.91
N ARG A 268 16.02 17.66 -34.17
CA ARG A 268 17.06 18.32 -34.94
C ARG A 268 18.33 17.89 -34.23
N SER A 269 19.21 17.18 -34.94
CA SER A 269 20.59 17.07 -34.50
C SER A 269 20.99 18.49 -34.16
N THR A 270 21.17 18.80 -32.88
CA THR A 270 21.95 19.96 -32.49
C THR A 270 23.25 19.79 -33.26
N PRO A 271 23.61 20.68 -34.20
CA PRO A 271 24.86 20.52 -34.93
C PRO A 271 25.94 20.40 -33.87
N SER A 272 26.69 19.31 -33.92
CA SER A 272 27.86 19.12 -33.06
C SER A 272 28.74 20.36 -33.21
N PRO A 273 29.10 21.08 -32.15
CA PRO A 273 30.00 22.22 -32.25
C PRO A 273 31.40 21.66 -32.50
N GLY A 274 31.75 21.43 -33.76
CA GLY A 274 33.00 20.73 -34.05
C GLY A 274 33.19 20.32 -35.50
N CYS A 275 32.98 21.24 -36.44
CA CYS A 275 33.61 21.22 -37.75
C CYS A 275 33.65 22.69 -38.22
N GLY A 276 34.66 23.43 -37.76
CA GLY A 276 34.96 24.74 -38.31
C GLY A 276 35.39 24.60 -39.78
N PRO A 277 35.17 25.62 -40.62
CA PRO A 277 35.59 25.56 -42.02
C PRO A 277 37.11 25.44 -42.09
N HIS A 278 37.60 24.42 -42.79
CA HIS A 278 38.99 24.38 -43.25
C HIS A 278 39.21 25.61 -44.13
N LEU A 279 39.94 26.60 -43.61
CA LEU A 279 40.52 27.67 -44.41
C LEU A 279 41.56 27.04 -45.33
N ASN A 280 41.21 26.88 -46.60
CA ASN A 280 42.20 26.62 -47.65
C ASN A 280 43.05 27.89 -47.80
N THR A 281 44.21 27.91 -47.14
CA THR A 281 45.27 28.87 -47.44
C THR A 281 45.95 28.41 -48.73
N THR A 282 45.50 28.92 -49.86
CA THR A 282 46.31 28.99 -51.08
C THR A 282 47.45 29.99 -50.84
N ARG A 283 48.69 29.52 -51.02
CA ARG A 283 49.88 30.33 -51.30
C ARG A 283 50.68 29.63 -52.37
#